data_AF-A0A6L6F628-F1
#
_entry.id   AF-A0A6L6F628-F1
#
_cell.length_a   1.000
_cell.length_b   1.000
_cell.length_c   1.000
_cell.angle_alpha   90.00
_cell.angle_beta   90.00
_cell.angle_gamma   90.00
#
_symmetry.space_group_name_H-M   'P 1'
#
loop_
_entity.id
_entity.type
_entity.pdbx_description
1 polymer ?
#
loop_
_entity_poly.entity_id
_entity_poly.type
_entity_poly.pdbx_seq_one_letter_code
_entity_poly.pdbx_strand_id
1 'polypeptide(L)'
;MSDHLQQIHQIHQTWQAINQRYADDQIQRIQQKLPLAKQMDSDEELFGADSHHYQLNPPLDMAQIAQWQRRIGVNLPQEYVQFMTQLGDGGAGPYYGVERFEDSENRYDSVALPCVLSPTMSDKEWQTLSHLAEDCSDEEYDSRESLLHQGLFYLGTCGCTYDILLVVTGKHAGRLVYTHEWCDSPTPYQFAYESHFLDWYERWLDEIIQQYDTGWFGHRMGGNETALFNLFHHDDNEKTKLAALEGLKKLPSLSEKGIEQLTRILDNETLNVYHVKALEVLAKYSVDASSDYLAQTLESQNSVQINRGLQLIYWYQKSDLAKFQSAILAKLAQCEHADTVSFAGYILKDLQAVKVEDFQHLFNHADGQIAVSALYAASHDVNFSQKVTNYFEYMIADKSEVALTAIQAVARSPEFVDGVEPYIVAAWEKYPLDKSDYIRNNLRHYIKKHHLQLDLAE
;
A
#
# COMPACT_ATOMS: atom_id res chain seq x y z
N MET A 1 -9.41 30.05 -17.71
CA MET A 1 -8.77 29.16 -16.72
C MET A 1 -9.24 29.64 -15.36
N SER A 2 -9.65 28.73 -14.47
CA SER A 2 -10.01 29.09 -13.08
C SER A 2 -8.80 29.68 -12.35
N ASP A 3 -9.05 30.53 -11.34
CA ASP A 3 -8.00 31.14 -10.51
C ASP A 3 -7.04 30.09 -9.91
N HIS A 4 -7.57 28.92 -9.57
CA HIS A 4 -6.80 27.76 -9.10
C HIS A 4 -5.75 27.25 -10.11
N LEU A 5 -6.13 27.13 -11.39
CA LEU A 5 -5.19 26.67 -12.44
C LEU A 5 -4.09 27.71 -12.71
N GLN A 6 -4.40 29.00 -12.56
CA GLN A 6 -3.39 30.06 -12.65
C GLN A 6 -2.42 30.00 -11.48
N GLN A 7 -2.92 29.75 -10.27
CA GLN A 7 -2.09 29.56 -9.08
C GLN A 7 -1.11 28.38 -9.25
N ILE A 8 -1.60 27.21 -9.65
CA ILE A 8 -0.74 26.03 -9.92
C ILE A 8 0.35 26.38 -10.92
N HIS A 9 -0.01 27.02 -12.03
CA HIS A 9 0.95 27.39 -13.06
C HIS A 9 2.03 28.35 -12.53
N GLN A 10 1.64 29.32 -11.70
CA GLN A 10 2.58 30.24 -11.06
C GLN A 10 3.52 29.50 -10.08
N ILE A 11 3.02 28.54 -9.31
CA ILE A 11 3.84 27.71 -8.41
C ILE A 11 4.88 26.94 -9.23
N HIS A 12 4.49 26.31 -10.34
CA HIS A 12 5.41 25.57 -11.21
C HIS A 12 6.49 26.46 -11.84
N GLN A 13 6.13 27.67 -12.31
CA GLN A 13 7.12 28.62 -12.80
C GLN A 13 8.12 29.03 -11.71
N THR A 14 7.62 29.30 -10.51
CA THR A 14 8.45 29.69 -9.36
C THR A 14 9.40 28.55 -8.96
N TRP A 15 8.91 27.31 -8.94
CA TRP A 15 9.71 26.11 -8.71
C TRP A 15 10.85 25.94 -9.71
N GLN A 16 10.58 26.11 -11.00
CA GLN A 16 11.62 26.07 -12.04
C GLN A 16 12.67 27.18 -11.85
N ALA A 17 12.22 28.40 -11.51
CA ALA A 17 13.12 29.52 -11.24
C ALA A 17 14.00 29.27 -10.00
N ILE A 18 13.48 28.64 -8.95
CA ILE A 18 14.26 28.23 -7.76
C ILE A 18 15.36 27.25 -8.17
N ASN A 19 15.03 26.22 -8.94
CA ASN A 19 15.99 25.22 -9.41
C ASN A 19 17.11 25.83 -10.25
N GLN A 20 16.79 26.81 -11.10
CA GLN A 20 17.79 27.50 -11.93
C GLN A 20 18.65 28.47 -11.11
N ARG A 21 18.04 29.24 -10.20
CA ARG A 21 18.72 30.27 -9.41
C ARG A 21 19.70 29.68 -8.40
N TYR A 22 19.34 28.55 -7.80
CA TYR A 22 20.11 27.88 -6.74
C TYR A 22 20.61 26.51 -7.21
N ALA A 23 21.09 26.41 -8.45
CA ALA A 23 21.53 25.14 -9.04
C ALA A 23 22.59 24.41 -8.20
N ASP A 24 23.48 25.16 -7.55
CA ASP A 24 24.57 24.62 -6.73
C ASP A 24 24.31 24.77 -5.20
N ASP A 25 23.09 25.14 -4.79
CA ASP A 25 22.73 25.35 -3.38
C ASP A 25 21.41 24.65 -3.01
N GLN A 26 21.52 23.38 -2.64
CA GLN A 26 20.38 22.54 -2.30
C GLN A 26 19.63 23.00 -1.04
N ILE A 27 20.33 23.57 -0.06
CA ILE A 27 19.71 24.10 1.15
C ILE A 27 18.81 25.28 0.79
N GLN A 28 19.28 26.20 -0.06
CA GLN A 28 18.44 27.30 -0.54
C GLN A 28 17.26 26.80 -1.37
N ARG A 29 17.44 25.78 -2.23
CA ARG A 29 16.30 25.20 -2.95
C ARG A 29 15.25 24.65 -2.01
N ILE A 30 15.64 23.83 -1.03
CA ILE A 30 14.72 23.25 -0.05
C ILE A 30 14.01 24.35 0.74
N GLN A 31 14.76 25.33 1.25
CA GLN A 31 14.21 26.46 2.01
C GLN A 31 13.14 27.22 1.22
N GLN A 32 13.34 27.41 -0.09
CA GLN A 32 12.39 28.09 -0.95
C GLN A 32 11.23 27.17 -1.39
N LYS A 33 11.46 25.87 -1.59
CA LYS A 33 10.44 24.90 -2.02
C LYS A 33 9.44 24.54 -0.93
N LEU A 34 9.84 24.53 0.34
CA LEU A 34 8.95 24.18 1.45
C LEU A 34 7.66 25.03 1.50
N PRO A 35 7.70 26.38 1.43
CA PRO A 35 6.48 27.18 1.37
C PRO A 35 5.70 26.99 0.06
N LEU A 36 6.35 26.64 -1.06
CA LEU A 36 5.66 26.29 -2.30
C LEU A 36 4.89 24.98 -2.17
N ALA A 37 5.45 23.97 -1.51
CA ALA A 37 4.78 22.70 -1.23
C ALA A 37 3.56 22.93 -0.34
N LYS A 38 3.69 23.72 0.74
CA LYS A 38 2.55 24.15 1.57
C LYS A 38 1.48 24.89 0.77
N GLN A 39 1.88 25.74 -0.18
CA GLN A 39 0.92 26.45 -1.02
C GLN A 39 0.18 25.51 -1.99
N MET A 40 0.84 24.44 -2.44
CA MET A 40 0.23 23.43 -3.31
C MET A 40 -0.75 22.54 -2.54
N ASP A 41 -0.42 22.19 -1.30
CA ASP A 41 -1.28 21.44 -0.37
C ASP A 41 -1.85 22.37 0.71
N SER A 42 -2.61 23.39 0.30
CA SER A 42 -3.08 24.43 1.23
C SER A 42 -4.08 23.94 2.26
N ASP A 43 -4.78 22.84 1.96
CA ASP A 43 -5.76 22.20 2.83
C ASP A 43 -5.13 21.06 3.66
N GLU A 44 -3.82 20.82 3.52
CA GLU A 44 -3.05 19.81 4.26
C GLU A 44 -3.66 18.39 4.09
N GLU A 45 -4.10 18.05 2.88
CA GLU A 45 -4.77 16.79 2.53
C GLU A 45 -3.79 15.63 2.29
N LEU A 46 -2.51 15.94 2.04
CA LEU A 46 -1.51 14.90 1.89
C LEU A 46 -1.26 14.17 3.21
N PHE A 47 -1.04 12.86 3.13
CA PHE A 47 -0.90 12.01 4.31
C PHE A 47 0.20 12.52 5.26
N GLY A 48 -0.20 12.86 6.49
CA GLY A 48 0.65 13.37 7.58
C GLY A 48 0.96 14.88 7.52
N ALA A 49 0.52 15.59 6.48
CA ALA A 49 0.70 17.04 6.37
C ALA A 49 -0.01 17.82 7.49
N ASP A 50 -1.17 17.32 7.92
CA ASP A 50 -1.96 17.84 9.05
C ASP A 50 -1.24 17.72 10.41
N SER A 51 -0.19 16.91 10.50
CA SER A 51 0.58 16.70 11.73
C SER A 51 1.74 17.68 11.85
N HIS A 52 2.45 17.94 10.75
CA HIS A 52 3.64 18.81 10.75
C HIS A 52 3.38 20.20 10.14
N HIS A 53 2.24 20.44 9.49
CA HIS A 53 1.79 21.73 8.92
C HIS A 53 2.80 22.41 7.97
N TYR A 54 3.67 21.63 7.32
CA TYR A 54 4.86 22.11 6.59
C TYR A 54 5.80 23.02 7.40
N GLN A 55 5.84 22.87 8.72
CA GLN A 55 6.70 23.63 9.62
C GLN A 55 7.92 22.82 10.04
N LEU A 56 9.10 23.39 9.87
CA LEU A 56 10.34 22.87 10.45
C LEU A 56 10.50 23.36 11.89
N ASN A 57 11.15 22.54 12.71
CA ASN A 57 11.60 22.98 14.02
C ASN A 57 12.79 23.96 13.89
N PRO A 58 13.12 24.74 14.94
CA PRO A 58 14.31 25.57 14.93
C PRO A 58 15.59 24.75 14.65
N PRO A 59 16.58 25.29 13.91
CA PRO A 59 17.83 24.60 13.66
C PRO A 59 18.66 24.36 14.93
N LEU A 60 19.42 23.27 14.95
CA LEU A 60 20.38 22.95 16.01
C LEU A 60 21.67 23.76 15.88
N ASP A 61 22.33 24.02 17.02
CA ASP A 61 23.69 24.52 17.01
C ASP A 61 24.66 23.40 16.59
N MET A 62 25.58 23.71 15.67
CA MET A 62 26.68 22.82 15.29
C MET A 62 27.49 22.33 16.50
N ALA A 63 27.56 23.10 17.59
CA ALA A 63 28.22 22.67 18.82
C ALA A 63 27.54 21.46 19.48
N GLN A 64 26.21 21.38 19.43
CA GLN A 64 25.43 20.24 19.97
C GLN A 64 25.72 18.97 19.17
N ILE A 65 25.70 19.07 17.83
CA ILE A 65 26.03 17.94 16.94
C ILE A 65 27.48 17.49 17.15
N ALA A 66 28.43 18.43 17.23
CA ALA A 66 29.84 18.11 17.47
C ALA A 66 30.08 17.47 18.85
N GLN A 67 29.28 17.82 19.86
CA GLN A 67 29.33 17.15 21.16
C GLN A 67 28.81 15.72 21.06
N TRP A 68 27.67 15.52 20.38
CA TRP A 68 27.09 14.20 20.16
C TRP A 68 28.05 13.27 19.42
N GLN A 69 28.58 13.71 18.28
CA GLN A 69 29.51 12.95 17.46
C GLN A 69 30.76 12.52 18.24
N ARG A 70 31.28 13.40 19.11
CA ARG A 70 32.41 13.06 20.00
C ARG A 70 32.04 12.05 21.09
N ARG A 71 30.83 12.13 21.64
CA ARG A 71 30.32 11.20 22.66
C ARG A 71 30.15 9.79 22.08
N ILE A 72 29.57 9.70 20.89
CA ILE A 72 29.27 8.42 20.24
C ILE A 72 30.47 7.87 19.45
N GLY A 73 31.40 8.73 19.02
CA GLY A 73 32.58 8.33 18.25
C GLY A 73 32.30 8.13 16.75
N VAL A 74 31.26 8.78 16.22
CA VAL A 74 30.86 8.71 14.80
C VAL A 74 30.71 10.11 14.22
N ASN A 75 30.80 10.21 12.89
CA ASN A 75 30.37 11.40 12.16
C ASN A 75 29.02 11.10 11.51
N LEU A 76 28.06 12.00 11.69
CA LEU A 76 26.81 11.96 10.96
C LEU A 76 27.06 12.30 9.48
N PRO A 77 26.21 11.79 8.57
CA PRO A 77 26.23 12.20 7.17
C PRO A 77 26.11 13.72 7.03
N GLN A 78 26.98 14.31 6.20
CA GLN A 78 27.12 15.76 6.07
C GLN A 78 25.79 16.44 5.70
N GLU A 79 25.04 15.84 4.79
CA GLU A 79 23.78 16.35 4.27
C GLU A 79 22.69 16.42 5.35
N TYR A 80 22.68 15.46 6.28
CA TYR A 80 21.77 15.49 7.43
C TYR A 80 22.20 16.55 8.47
N VAL A 81 23.51 16.72 8.70
CA VAL A 81 24.03 17.81 9.54
C VAL A 81 23.66 19.18 8.98
N GLN A 82 23.78 19.36 7.66
CA GLN A 82 23.38 20.59 6.98
C GLN A 82 21.88 20.86 7.14
N PHE A 83 21.03 19.84 6.98
CA PHE A 83 19.60 19.97 7.24
C PHE A 83 19.32 20.46 8.67
N MET A 84 19.85 19.76 9.67
CA MET A 84 19.57 20.07 11.07
C MET A 84 20.03 21.46 11.51
N THR A 85 21.12 21.97 10.93
CA THR A 85 21.74 23.24 11.35
C THR A 85 21.37 24.45 10.50
N GLN A 86 20.88 24.23 9.28
CA GLN A 86 20.56 25.31 8.36
C GLN A 86 19.06 25.40 8.02
N LEU A 87 18.32 24.30 8.17
CA LEU A 87 16.88 24.24 7.88
C LEU A 87 16.07 24.04 9.15
N GLY A 88 16.29 22.96 9.90
CA GLY A 88 15.56 22.70 11.14
C GLY A 88 15.85 21.33 11.77
N ASP A 89 15.65 21.25 13.09
CA ASP A 89 15.73 20.00 13.87
C ASP A 89 14.51 19.09 13.65
N GLY A 90 14.38 18.56 12.44
CA GLY A 90 13.18 17.84 12.04
C GLY A 90 11.97 18.75 11.83
N GLY A 91 10.77 18.20 12.02
CA GLY A 91 9.50 18.82 11.67
C GLY A 91 9.00 18.30 10.32
N ALA A 92 8.61 19.22 9.42
CA ALA A 92 8.08 18.88 8.10
C ALA A 92 8.93 17.84 7.35
N GLY A 93 8.27 16.88 6.72
CA GLY A 93 8.87 15.79 5.96
C GLY A 93 7.79 14.84 5.44
N PRO A 94 8.14 13.82 4.65
CA PRO A 94 7.19 12.78 4.24
C PRO A 94 6.47 12.14 5.43
N TYR A 95 5.22 11.70 5.22
CA TYR A 95 4.40 11.06 6.25
C TYR A 95 4.26 11.97 7.48
N TYR A 96 4.58 11.49 8.67
CA TYR A 96 4.47 12.25 9.92
C TYR A 96 5.62 13.26 10.13
N GLY A 97 6.54 13.39 9.18
CA GLY A 97 7.67 14.30 9.25
C GLY A 97 8.99 13.64 9.65
N VAL A 98 9.99 14.48 9.89
CA VAL A 98 11.30 14.08 10.43
C VAL A 98 11.31 14.36 11.93
N GLU A 99 11.64 13.35 12.72
CA GLU A 99 11.72 13.45 14.18
C GLU A 99 12.84 14.39 14.63
N ARG A 100 12.66 14.96 15.82
CA ARG A 100 13.69 15.80 16.44
C ARG A 100 14.88 14.92 16.79
N PHE A 101 16.08 15.48 16.66
CA PHE A 101 17.32 14.75 16.89
C PHE A 101 17.39 14.11 18.28
N GLU A 102 16.90 14.80 19.31
CA GLU A 102 16.87 14.30 20.70
C GLU A 102 15.91 13.11 20.91
N ASP A 103 14.83 13.06 20.13
CA ASP A 103 13.85 11.99 20.18
C ASP A 103 14.37 10.74 19.43
N SER A 104 15.16 10.96 18.37
CA SER A 104 15.77 9.90 17.56
C SER A 104 17.00 9.25 18.19
N GLU A 105 17.84 9.99 18.92
CA GLU A 105 19.19 9.52 19.28
C GLU A 105 19.23 8.31 20.23
N ASN A 106 18.13 8.05 20.95
CA ASN A 106 18.02 6.95 21.91
C ASN A 106 17.18 5.78 21.38
N ARG A 107 16.79 5.80 20.09
CA ARG A 107 15.93 4.75 19.52
C ARG A 107 16.68 3.43 19.33
N TYR A 108 17.97 3.48 18.96
CA TYR A 108 18.81 2.30 18.75
C TYR A 108 20.21 2.49 19.34
N ASP A 109 20.68 1.50 20.10
CA ASP A 109 21.88 1.62 20.94
C ASP A 109 23.23 1.43 20.20
N SER A 110 23.22 1.21 18.88
CA SER A 110 24.38 0.72 18.12
C SER A 110 24.72 1.51 16.85
N VAL A 111 24.44 2.82 16.80
CA VAL A 111 24.74 3.67 15.62
C VAL A 111 26.23 3.74 15.25
N ALA A 112 27.13 3.42 16.19
CA ALA A 112 28.58 3.40 15.96
C ALA A 112 29.11 2.16 15.25
N LEU A 113 28.32 1.09 15.19
CA LEU A 113 28.67 -0.10 14.45
C LEU A 113 28.26 0.05 12.98
N PRO A 114 28.96 -0.58 12.02
CA PRO A 114 28.62 -0.46 10.62
C PRO A 114 27.30 -1.15 10.30
N CYS A 115 26.42 -0.46 9.55
CA CYS A 115 25.18 -1.03 9.04
C CYS A 115 25.44 -2.29 8.22
N VAL A 116 24.67 -3.33 8.52
CA VAL A 116 24.74 -4.65 7.87
C VAL A 116 23.86 -4.75 6.64
N LEU A 117 22.91 -3.83 6.47
CA LEU A 117 21.96 -3.80 5.36
C LEU A 117 22.63 -3.29 4.08
N SER A 118 22.23 -3.86 2.95
CA SER A 118 22.74 -3.51 1.62
C SER A 118 21.61 -3.43 0.59
N PRO A 119 21.64 -2.47 -0.35
CA PRO A 119 20.66 -2.39 -1.45
C PRO A 119 20.75 -3.58 -2.41
N THR A 120 21.83 -4.37 -2.36
CA THR A 120 22.04 -5.55 -3.21
C THR A 120 21.92 -6.87 -2.46
N MET A 121 21.47 -6.84 -1.20
CA MET A 121 21.21 -8.05 -0.43
C MET A 121 20.12 -8.89 -1.11
N SER A 122 20.36 -10.19 -1.24
CA SER A 122 19.38 -11.13 -1.75
C SER A 122 18.37 -11.53 -0.68
N ASP A 123 17.18 -11.97 -1.08
CA ASP A 123 16.15 -12.43 -0.15
C ASP A 123 16.65 -13.58 0.75
N LYS A 124 17.54 -14.44 0.23
CA LYS A 124 18.16 -15.52 1.01
C LYS A 124 19.13 -15.00 2.08
N GLU A 125 19.93 -13.99 1.75
CA GLU A 125 20.82 -13.34 2.71
C GLU A 125 19.99 -12.63 3.78
N TRP A 126 18.92 -11.93 3.39
CA TRP A 126 17.98 -11.32 4.31
C TRP A 126 17.36 -12.34 5.26
N GLN A 127 16.76 -13.41 4.73
CA GLN A 127 16.15 -14.47 5.54
C GLN A 127 17.14 -15.08 6.53
N THR A 128 18.40 -15.28 6.12
CA THR A 128 19.44 -15.79 7.03
C THR A 128 19.78 -14.77 8.13
N LEU A 129 19.84 -13.49 7.76
CA LEU A 129 20.16 -12.39 8.66
C LEU A 129 19.00 -12.04 9.61
N SER A 130 17.74 -12.23 9.22
CA SER A 130 16.57 -11.90 10.04
C SER A 130 15.99 -13.11 10.79
N HIS A 131 16.44 -14.34 10.49
CA HIS A 131 15.90 -15.55 11.09
C HIS A 131 15.99 -15.55 12.62
N LEU A 132 14.85 -15.84 13.24
CA LEU A 132 14.69 -16.20 14.64
C LEU A 132 13.89 -17.50 14.76
N ALA A 133 14.13 -18.24 15.84
CA ALA A 133 13.29 -19.39 16.19
C ALA A 133 11.96 -18.91 16.78
N GLU A 134 10.87 -19.64 16.54
CA GLU A 134 9.54 -19.31 17.10
C GLU A 134 9.54 -19.25 18.63
N ASP A 135 10.42 -20.01 19.28
CA ASP A 135 10.60 -20.07 20.74
C ASP A 135 11.86 -19.34 21.22
N CYS A 136 12.35 -18.36 20.46
CA CYS A 136 13.52 -17.57 20.88
C CYS A 136 13.27 -16.82 22.19
N SER A 137 14.34 -16.61 22.94
CA SER A 137 14.31 -15.81 24.17
C SER A 137 14.30 -14.31 23.86
N ASP A 138 13.81 -13.50 24.81
CA ASP A 138 13.84 -12.03 24.71
C ASP A 138 15.26 -11.50 24.43
N GLU A 139 16.29 -12.10 25.04
CA GLU A 139 17.70 -11.70 24.82
C GLU A 139 18.18 -11.99 23.38
N GLU A 140 17.74 -13.10 22.78
CA GLU A 140 18.04 -13.42 21.39
C GLU A 140 17.31 -12.49 20.41
N TYR A 141 16.06 -12.14 20.73
CA TYR A 141 15.28 -11.16 19.99
C TYR A 141 15.96 -9.79 20.02
N ASP A 142 16.27 -9.27 21.20
CA ASP A 142 16.91 -7.96 21.40
C ASP A 142 18.28 -7.90 20.72
N SER A 143 19.06 -8.99 20.80
CA SER A 143 20.36 -9.07 20.12
C SER A 143 20.20 -9.05 18.59
N ARG A 144 19.16 -9.69 18.05
CA ARG A 144 18.90 -9.70 16.60
C ARG A 144 18.41 -8.35 16.12
N GLU A 145 17.48 -7.74 16.86
CA GLU A 145 17.01 -6.39 16.59
C GLU A 145 18.17 -5.39 16.58
N SER A 146 19.04 -5.45 17.59
CA SER A 146 20.22 -4.60 17.70
C SER A 146 21.16 -4.76 16.50
N LEU A 147 21.38 -5.99 16.03
CA LEU A 147 22.20 -6.27 14.85
C LEU A 147 21.60 -5.68 13.57
N LEU A 148 20.28 -5.82 13.37
CA LEU A 148 19.58 -5.32 12.18
C LEU A 148 19.52 -3.79 12.13
N HIS A 149 19.49 -3.13 13.29
CA HIS A 149 19.42 -1.68 13.40
C HIS A 149 20.77 -0.99 13.67
N GLN A 150 21.86 -1.75 13.78
CA GLN A 150 23.18 -1.16 14.02
C GLN A 150 23.59 -0.24 12.86
N GLY A 151 24.26 0.86 13.17
CA GLY A 151 24.65 1.86 12.17
C GLY A 151 23.51 2.66 11.56
N LEU A 152 22.27 2.45 12.02
CA LEU A 152 21.08 3.19 11.60
C LEU A 152 20.71 4.25 12.65
N PHE A 153 20.09 5.32 12.19
CA PHE A 153 19.59 6.41 13.01
C PHE A 153 18.13 6.67 12.65
N TYR A 154 17.26 6.75 13.63
CA TYR A 154 15.83 6.92 13.42
C TYR A 154 15.51 8.32 12.87
N LEU A 155 14.67 8.41 11.85
CA LEU A 155 14.20 9.69 11.31
C LEU A 155 12.70 9.90 11.47
N GLY A 156 11.91 8.86 11.69
CA GLY A 156 10.45 8.96 11.78
C GLY A 156 9.75 7.71 11.28
N THR A 157 8.42 7.77 11.16
CA THR A 157 7.59 6.64 10.77
C THR A 157 6.69 6.98 9.57
N CYS A 158 6.43 6.00 8.71
CA CYS A 158 5.38 6.10 7.69
C CYS A 158 3.98 5.77 8.24
N GLY A 159 3.87 5.35 9.51
CA GLY A 159 2.70 4.70 10.08
C GLY A 159 2.73 3.17 9.85
N CYS A 160 1.75 2.45 10.41
CA CYS A 160 1.56 1.00 10.21
C CYS A 160 2.86 0.17 10.35
N THR A 161 3.68 0.47 11.37
CA THR A 161 4.96 -0.19 11.71
C THR A 161 6.15 0.05 10.76
N TYR A 162 6.02 0.96 9.77
CA TYR A 162 7.15 1.34 8.92
C TYR A 162 8.00 2.45 9.55
N ASP A 163 9.30 2.22 9.67
CA ASP A 163 10.28 3.20 10.14
C ASP A 163 11.18 3.69 9.00
N ILE A 164 11.50 4.99 9.03
CA ILE A 164 12.45 5.65 8.12
C ILE A 164 13.75 5.83 8.88
N LEU A 165 14.82 5.22 8.37
CA LEU A 165 16.12 5.17 9.02
C LEU A 165 17.20 5.78 8.12
N LEU A 166 18.15 6.50 8.71
CA LEU A 166 19.35 7.00 8.06
C LEU A 166 20.52 6.06 8.36
N VAL A 167 21.24 5.63 7.32
CA VAL A 167 22.52 4.95 7.53
C VAL A 167 23.56 5.99 7.95
N VAL A 168 24.08 5.87 9.18
CA VAL A 168 25.13 6.76 9.71
C VAL A 168 26.51 6.14 9.52
N THR A 169 26.65 4.85 9.83
CA THR A 169 27.94 4.17 9.80
C THR A 169 27.92 3.01 8.81
N GLY A 170 28.97 2.87 8.00
CA GLY A 170 29.14 1.77 7.05
C GLY A 170 29.21 2.21 5.59
N LYS A 171 29.17 1.24 4.67
CA LYS A 171 29.38 1.46 3.22
C LYS A 171 28.34 2.39 2.57
N HIS A 172 27.15 2.47 3.14
CA HIS A 172 26.01 3.19 2.59
C HIS A 172 25.62 4.42 3.41
N ALA A 173 26.54 4.96 4.21
CA ALA A 173 26.32 6.16 5.02
C ALA A 173 25.75 7.31 4.18
N GLY A 174 24.75 8.00 4.73
CA GLY A 174 23.99 9.07 4.07
C GLY A 174 22.69 8.62 3.41
N ARG A 175 22.55 7.33 3.08
CA ARG A 175 21.33 6.80 2.44
C ARG A 175 20.24 6.50 3.46
N LEU A 176 18.98 6.51 2.98
CA LEU A 176 17.84 6.14 3.79
C LEU A 176 17.38 4.70 3.53
N VAL A 177 16.78 4.12 4.55
CA VAL A 177 16.21 2.77 4.55
C VAL A 177 14.82 2.83 5.16
N TYR A 178 13.83 2.30 4.45
CA TYR A 178 12.51 1.98 4.97
C TYR A 178 12.55 0.58 5.54
N THR A 179 12.12 0.42 6.78
CA THR A 179 12.02 -0.87 7.45
C THR A 179 10.58 -1.11 7.89
N HIS A 180 10.20 -2.37 8.02
CA HIS A 180 8.92 -2.82 8.61
C HIS A 180 9.26 -3.84 9.70
N GLU A 181 8.25 -4.47 10.31
CA GLU A 181 8.41 -5.69 11.10
C GLU A 181 9.43 -6.63 10.41
N TRP A 182 10.54 -6.88 11.10
CA TRP A 182 11.70 -7.60 10.56
C TRP A 182 11.65 -9.10 10.87
N CYS A 183 10.93 -9.48 11.93
CA CYS A 183 10.71 -10.87 12.32
C CYS A 183 9.72 -11.51 11.35
N ASP A 184 10.10 -12.67 10.79
CA ASP A 184 9.28 -13.49 9.87
C ASP A 184 8.72 -12.78 8.62
N SER A 185 9.23 -11.58 8.30
CA SER A 185 8.78 -10.84 7.13
C SER A 185 9.37 -11.43 5.84
N PRO A 186 8.51 -11.83 4.86
CA PRO A 186 8.97 -12.30 3.56
C PRO A 186 9.54 -11.16 2.71
N THR A 187 9.28 -9.90 3.07
CA THR A 187 9.72 -8.71 2.34
C THR A 187 10.71 -7.88 3.17
N PRO A 188 11.95 -7.70 2.70
CA PRO A 188 12.98 -6.99 3.43
C PRO A 188 12.71 -5.48 3.52
N TYR A 189 13.59 -4.79 4.23
CA TYR A 189 13.79 -3.34 4.13
C TYR A 189 13.97 -2.88 2.68
N GLN A 190 13.75 -1.59 2.43
CA GLN A 190 13.98 -0.95 1.14
C GLN A 190 14.89 0.26 1.28
N PHE A 191 16.00 0.28 0.55
CA PHE A 191 16.78 1.52 0.41
C PHE A 191 16.02 2.53 -0.45
N ALA A 192 16.00 3.79 -0.02
CA ALA A 192 15.56 4.89 -0.87
C ALA A 192 16.41 4.96 -2.15
N TYR A 193 15.81 5.44 -3.24
CA TYR A 193 16.49 5.57 -4.54
C TYR A 193 17.55 6.67 -4.53
N GLU A 194 17.38 7.64 -3.63
CA GLU A 194 18.22 8.82 -3.51
C GLU A 194 19.57 8.49 -2.84
N SER A 195 20.57 9.30 -3.19
CA SER A 195 21.96 9.04 -2.82
C SER A 195 22.28 9.52 -1.39
N HIS A 196 21.56 10.53 -0.91
CA HIS A 196 21.70 11.08 0.44
C HIS A 196 20.40 11.73 0.94
N PHE A 197 20.41 12.12 2.23
CA PHE A 197 19.26 12.73 2.92
C PHE A 197 18.62 13.91 2.18
N LEU A 198 19.42 14.90 1.74
CA LEU A 198 18.87 16.09 1.09
C LEU A 198 18.25 15.83 -0.29
N ASP A 199 18.73 14.84 -1.05
CA ASP A 199 18.12 14.42 -2.32
C ASP A 199 16.72 13.85 -2.07
N TRP A 200 16.62 12.99 -1.06
CA TRP A 200 15.35 12.41 -0.63
C TRP A 200 14.37 13.49 -0.17
N TYR A 201 14.81 14.42 0.66
CA TYR A 201 13.98 15.50 1.17
C TYR A 201 13.53 16.48 0.07
N GLU A 202 14.46 16.89 -0.80
CA GLU A 202 14.15 17.78 -1.92
C GLU A 202 13.19 17.13 -2.92
N ARG A 203 13.36 15.82 -3.19
CA ARG A 203 12.45 15.08 -4.06
C ARG A 203 11.02 15.08 -3.50
N TRP A 204 10.84 14.91 -2.20
CA TRP A 204 9.51 14.97 -1.58
C TRP A 204 8.81 16.30 -1.89
N LEU A 205 9.50 17.42 -1.70
CA LEU A 205 8.97 18.74 -2.04
C LEU A 205 8.68 18.88 -3.54
N ASP A 206 9.57 18.39 -4.39
CA ASP A 206 9.39 18.42 -5.84
C ASP A 206 8.18 17.60 -6.29
N GLU A 207 7.92 16.46 -5.66
CA GLU A 207 6.78 15.60 -5.98
C GLU A 207 5.45 16.24 -5.53
N ILE A 208 5.41 16.88 -4.35
CA ILE A 208 4.25 17.65 -3.91
C ILE A 208 3.98 18.80 -4.88
N ILE A 209 4.99 19.62 -5.17
CA ILE A 209 4.86 20.79 -6.04
C ILE A 209 4.39 20.38 -7.43
N GLN A 210 4.83 19.23 -7.94
CA GLN A 210 4.40 18.71 -9.24
C GLN A 210 3.08 17.93 -9.19
N GLN A 211 2.41 17.87 -8.03
CA GLN A 211 1.14 17.16 -7.81
C GLN A 211 1.26 15.65 -8.11
N TYR A 212 2.38 15.05 -7.75
CA TYR A 212 2.55 13.60 -7.84
C TYR A 212 1.82 12.94 -6.66
N ASP A 213 1.38 11.70 -6.84
CA ASP A 213 0.85 10.85 -5.76
C ASP A 213 2.00 10.43 -4.83
N THR A 214 2.08 11.10 -3.68
CA THR A 214 3.08 10.90 -2.63
C THR A 214 2.64 9.92 -1.54
N GLY A 215 1.49 9.23 -1.67
CA GLY A 215 0.97 8.33 -0.64
C GLY A 215 1.89 7.14 -0.30
N TRP A 216 2.79 6.80 -1.21
CA TRP A 216 3.87 5.81 -1.00
C TRP A 216 5.24 6.41 -1.34
N PHE A 217 5.48 7.64 -0.90
CA PHE A 217 6.74 8.34 -1.14
C PHE A 217 7.93 7.49 -0.67
N GLY A 218 8.98 7.43 -1.50
CA GLY A 218 10.17 6.62 -1.21
C GLY A 218 10.14 5.21 -1.81
N HIS A 219 8.96 4.60 -1.87
CA HIS A 219 8.79 3.25 -2.41
C HIS A 219 8.75 3.21 -3.94
N ARG A 220 8.43 4.35 -4.58
CA ARG A 220 8.46 4.52 -6.05
C ARG A 220 9.69 5.31 -6.48
N MET A 221 10.30 4.88 -7.59
CA MET A 221 11.48 5.53 -8.18
C MET A 221 11.19 6.99 -8.53
N GLY A 222 12.13 7.88 -8.21
CA GLY A 222 12.10 9.32 -8.48
C GLY A 222 12.07 9.66 -9.98
N GLY A 223 11.68 10.89 -10.32
CA GLY A 223 11.73 11.40 -11.70
C GLY A 223 10.38 11.57 -12.39
N ASN A 224 10.40 12.32 -13.49
CA ASN A 224 9.26 12.58 -14.36
C ASN A 224 9.13 11.52 -15.48
N GLU A 225 8.07 11.62 -16.29
CA GLU A 225 7.79 10.70 -17.40
C GLU A 225 9.03 10.45 -18.29
N THR A 226 9.69 11.51 -18.75
CA THR A 226 10.86 11.42 -19.63
C THR A 226 12.02 10.70 -18.94
N ALA A 227 12.33 11.04 -17.70
CA ALA A 227 13.43 10.41 -16.95
C ALA A 227 13.18 8.92 -16.74
N LEU A 228 11.96 8.54 -16.37
CA LEU A 228 11.58 7.16 -16.10
C LEU A 228 11.59 6.30 -17.37
N PHE A 229 11.05 6.78 -18.49
CA PHE A 229 11.18 6.06 -19.77
C PHE A 229 12.63 5.99 -20.25
N ASN A 230 13.43 7.05 -20.05
CA ASN A 230 14.84 6.99 -20.41
C ASN A 230 15.58 5.89 -19.64
N LEU A 231 15.33 5.75 -18.33
CA LEU A 231 15.87 4.65 -17.53
C LEU A 231 15.40 3.29 -18.05
N PHE A 232 14.11 3.15 -18.37
CA PHE A 232 13.58 1.91 -18.94
C PHE A 232 14.31 1.49 -20.24
N HIS A 233 14.58 2.45 -21.14
CA HIS A 233 15.20 2.15 -22.43
C HIS A 233 16.71 1.90 -22.36
N HIS A 234 17.43 2.60 -21.48
CA HIS A 234 18.91 2.65 -21.53
C HIS A 234 19.61 1.95 -20.38
N ASP A 235 18.92 1.62 -19.28
CA ASP A 235 19.52 0.81 -18.22
C ASP A 235 19.63 -0.66 -18.67
N ASP A 236 20.58 -1.42 -18.13
CA ASP A 236 20.71 -2.86 -18.43
C ASP A 236 20.10 -3.73 -17.32
N ASN A 237 19.79 -3.15 -16.16
CA ASN A 237 19.25 -3.85 -15.00
C ASN A 237 17.73 -3.92 -15.05
N GLU A 238 17.19 -5.13 -15.15
CA GLU A 238 15.75 -5.43 -15.17
C GLU A 238 15.01 -4.85 -13.94
N LYS A 239 15.61 -4.89 -12.74
CA LYS A 239 14.99 -4.33 -11.53
C LYS A 239 14.86 -2.80 -11.63
N THR A 240 15.86 -2.13 -12.20
CA THR A 240 15.79 -0.68 -12.45
C THR A 240 14.69 -0.35 -13.44
N LYS A 241 14.56 -1.12 -14.52
CA LYS A 241 13.49 -0.94 -15.52
C LYS A 241 12.09 -1.14 -14.94
N LEU A 242 11.90 -2.18 -14.12
CA LEU A 242 10.64 -2.43 -13.41
C LEU A 242 10.33 -1.30 -12.43
N ALA A 243 11.32 -0.83 -11.68
CA ALA A 243 11.16 0.30 -10.76
C ALA A 243 10.84 1.60 -11.50
N ALA A 244 11.39 1.81 -12.70
CA ALA A 244 11.07 2.96 -13.54
C ALA A 244 9.62 2.94 -14.03
N LEU A 245 9.12 1.77 -14.48
CA LEU A 245 7.71 1.61 -14.83
C LEU A 245 6.79 1.81 -13.63
N GLU A 246 7.10 1.22 -12.47
CA GLU A 246 6.34 1.43 -11.23
C GLU A 246 6.35 2.92 -10.81
N GLY A 247 7.48 3.61 -11.03
CA GLY A 247 7.63 5.05 -10.82
C GLY A 247 6.62 5.90 -11.60
N LEU A 248 6.18 5.45 -12.78
CA LEU A 248 5.19 6.19 -13.59
C LEU A 248 3.83 6.29 -12.89
N LYS A 249 3.48 5.37 -11.98
CA LYS A 249 2.17 5.37 -11.28
C LYS A 249 1.96 6.56 -10.34
N LYS A 250 3.01 7.29 -9.99
CA LYS A 250 2.87 8.49 -9.13
C LYS A 250 2.55 9.76 -9.91
N LEU A 251 2.69 9.76 -11.24
CA LEU A 251 2.51 10.97 -12.02
C LEU A 251 1.03 11.43 -12.01
N PRO A 252 0.75 12.74 -12.13
CA PRO A 252 -0.63 13.23 -12.21
C PRO A 252 -1.29 12.82 -13.53
N SER A 253 -0.50 12.63 -14.59
CA SER A 253 -0.94 12.20 -15.91
C SER A 253 0.22 11.61 -16.71
N LEU A 254 -0.12 10.93 -17.81
CA LEU A 254 0.83 10.53 -18.85
C LEU A 254 0.50 11.23 -20.16
N SER A 255 1.55 11.53 -20.93
CA SER A 255 1.41 12.00 -22.30
C SER A 255 0.94 10.89 -23.25
N GLU A 256 0.38 11.26 -24.41
CA GLU A 256 0.04 10.31 -25.47
C GLU A 256 1.24 9.43 -25.86
N LYS A 257 2.44 10.04 -25.92
CA LYS A 257 3.69 9.31 -26.19
C LYS A 257 4.01 8.30 -25.09
N GLY A 258 3.70 8.61 -23.83
CA GLY A 258 3.84 7.70 -22.71
C GLY A 258 2.90 6.49 -22.85
N ILE A 259 1.64 6.74 -23.19
CA ILE A 259 0.65 5.69 -23.49
C ILE A 259 1.13 4.79 -24.63
N GLU A 260 1.55 5.38 -25.76
CA GLU A 260 2.07 4.61 -26.90
C GLU A 260 3.30 3.76 -26.54
N GLN A 261 4.17 4.25 -25.64
CA GLN A 261 5.34 3.47 -25.20
C GLN A 261 4.93 2.26 -24.37
N LEU A 262 3.95 2.41 -23.47
CA LEU A 262 3.42 1.29 -22.68
C LEU A 262 2.72 0.26 -23.58
N THR A 263 1.93 0.71 -24.55
CA THR A 263 1.32 -0.15 -25.58
C THR A 263 2.39 -0.93 -26.35
N ARG A 264 3.46 -0.27 -26.81
CA ARG A 264 4.58 -0.96 -27.49
C ARG A 264 5.30 -1.99 -26.61
N ILE A 265 5.35 -1.78 -25.29
CA ILE A 265 5.89 -2.78 -24.36
C ILE A 265 4.99 -4.02 -24.35
N LEU A 266 3.68 -3.83 -24.22
CA LEU A 266 2.68 -4.91 -24.18
C LEU A 266 2.59 -5.68 -25.50
N ASP A 267 2.74 -5.01 -26.64
CA ASP A 267 2.72 -5.63 -27.97
C ASP A 267 4.01 -6.41 -28.29
N ASN A 268 5.03 -6.32 -27.44
CA ASN A 268 6.32 -6.96 -27.68
C ASN A 268 6.55 -8.13 -26.72
N GLU A 269 6.43 -9.34 -27.24
CA GLU A 269 6.67 -10.60 -26.53
C GLU A 269 8.07 -10.71 -25.89
N THR A 270 9.08 -10.07 -26.48
CA THR A 270 10.44 -10.06 -25.89
C THR A 270 10.53 -9.26 -24.59
N LEU A 271 9.53 -8.42 -24.31
CA LEU A 271 9.42 -7.58 -23.12
C LEU A 271 8.40 -8.11 -22.11
N ASN A 272 8.01 -9.39 -22.21
CA ASN A 272 6.98 -10.02 -21.35
C ASN A 272 7.22 -9.82 -19.84
N VAL A 273 8.48 -9.79 -19.39
CA VAL A 273 8.82 -9.53 -17.97
C VAL A 273 8.31 -8.17 -17.47
N TYR A 274 8.11 -7.20 -18.36
CA TYR A 274 7.62 -5.86 -18.04
C TYR A 274 6.12 -5.69 -18.24
N HIS A 275 5.43 -6.65 -18.86
CA HIS A 275 4.03 -6.53 -19.27
C HIS A 275 3.10 -6.22 -18.10
N VAL A 276 3.29 -6.91 -16.96
CA VAL A 276 2.44 -6.68 -15.78
C VAL A 276 2.55 -5.23 -15.31
N LYS A 277 3.77 -4.67 -15.21
CA LYS A 277 3.94 -3.26 -14.80
C LYS A 277 3.50 -2.27 -15.85
N ALA A 278 3.75 -2.55 -17.13
CA ALA A 278 3.24 -1.71 -18.20
C ALA A 278 1.71 -1.64 -18.18
N LEU A 279 1.03 -2.78 -17.98
CA LEU A 279 -0.43 -2.86 -17.92
C LEU A 279 -1.00 -2.16 -16.67
N GLU A 280 -0.37 -2.30 -15.49
CA GLU A 280 -0.78 -1.56 -14.29
C GLU A 280 -0.75 -0.04 -14.50
N VAL A 281 0.32 0.46 -15.13
CA VAL A 281 0.48 1.89 -15.44
C VAL A 281 -0.54 2.30 -16.49
N LEU A 282 -0.65 1.54 -17.59
CA LEU A 282 -1.55 1.85 -18.70
C LEU A 282 -3.01 1.90 -18.23
N ALA A 283 -3.44 0.93 -17.42
CA ALA A 283 -4.79 0.90 -16.86
C ALA A 283 -5.10 2.13 -16.01
N LYS A 284 -4.14 2.61 -15.20
CA LYS A 284 -4.32 3.81 -14.39
C LYS A 284 -4.60 5.07 -15.24
N TYR A 285 -3.94 5.21 -16.39
CA TYR A 285 -3.97 6.46 -17.17
C TYR A 285 -4.82 6.41 -18.44
N SER A 286 -5.19 5.23 -18.94
CA SER A 286 -5.99 5.10 -20.16
C SER A 286 -6.89 3.88 -20.11
N VAL A 287 -8.18 4.13 -19.84
CA VAL A 287 -9.27 3.16 -19.94
C VAL A 287 -9.29 2.53 -21.34
N ASP A 288 -9.27 3.38 -22.37
CA ASP A 288 -9.38 2.96 -23.77
C ASP A 288 -8.20 2.08 -24.19
N ALA A 289 -6.96 2.52 -23.93
CA ALA A 289 -5.78 1.79 -24.39
C ALA A 289 -5.52 0.50 -23.60
N SER A 290 -5.99 0.39 -22.35
CA SER A 290 -5.81 -0.81 -21.52
C SER A 290 -6.90 -1.86 -21.70
N SER A 291 -8.06 -1.49 -22.26
CA SER A 291 -9.27 -2.31 -22.21
C SER A 291 -9.12 -3.69 -22.85
N ASP A 292 -8.50 -3.77 -24.02
CA ASP A 292 -8.32 -5.05 -24.73
C ASP A 292 -7.25 -5.93 -24.06
N TYR A 293 -6.16 -5.35 -23.54
CA TYR A 293 -5.17 -6.10 -22.77
C TYR A 293 -5.78 -6.68 -21.48
N LEU A 294 -6.63 -5.92 -20.79
CA LEU A 294 -7.34 -6.41 -19.61
C LEU A 294 -8.32 -7.54 -19.98
N ALA A 295 -9.00 -7.46 -21.12
CA ALA A 295 -9.83 -8.56 -21.61
C ALA A 295 -9.00 -9.84 -21.85
N GLN A 296 -7.80 -9.71 -22.45
CA GLN A 296 -6.88 -10.83 -22.67
C GLN A 296 -6.41 -11.48 -21.35
N THR A 297 -6.25 -10.71 -20.27
CA THR A 297 -5.92 -11.31 -18.95
C THR A 297 -6.99 -12.27 -18.46
N LEU A 298 -8.27 -12.02 -18.81
CA LEU A 298 -9.40 -12.89 -18.52
C LEU A 298 -9.51 -14.06 -19.49
N GLU A 299 -8.69 -14.15 -20.53
CA GLU A 299 -8.61 -15.32 -21.41
C GLU A 299 -7.55 -16.32 -20.92
N SER A 300 -6.57 -15.84 -20.14
CA SER A 300 -5.48 -16.63 -19.58
C SER A 300 -5.97 -17.81 -18.73
N GLN A 301 -5.14 -18.85 -18.63
CA GLN A 301 -5.31 -19.96 -17.68
C GLN A 301 -4.51 -19.75 -16.39
N ASN A 302 -3.70 -18.69 -16.32
CA ASN A 302 -2.90 -18.37 -15.15
C ASN A 302 -3.74 -17.54 -14.16
N SER A 303 -3.98 -18.09 -12.96
CA SER A 303 -4.78 -17.43 -11.93
C SER A 303 -4.21 -16.12 -11.42
N VAL A 304 -2.88 -15.97 -11.39
CA VAL A 304 -2.21 -14.72 -11.01
C VAL A 304 -2.51 -13.62 -12.04
N GLN A 305 -2.49 -13.97 -13.34
CA GLN A 305 -2.82 -13.01 -14.41
C GLN A 305 -4.31 -12.63 -14.38
N ILE A 306 -5.20 -13.61 -14.18
CA ILE A 306 -6.65 -13.36 -14.07
C ILE A 306 -6.93 -12.42 -12.89
N ASN A 307 -6.38 -12.72 -11.71
CA ASN A 307 -6.58 -11.91 -10.51
C ASN A 307 -6.06 -10.49 -10.70
N ARG A 308 -4.84 -10.33 -11.24
CA ARG A 308 -4.31 -8.99 -11.58
C ARG A 308 -5.20 -8.25 -12.57
N GLY A 309 -5.72 -8.94 -13.59
CA GLY A 309 -6.69 -8.41 -14.52
C GLY A 309 -7.96 -7.88 -13.84
N LEU A 310 -8.58 -8.71 -13.00
CA LEU A 310 -9.78 -8.35 -12.24
C LEU A 310 -9.54 -7.16 -11.30
N GLN A 311 -8.40 -7.11 -10.61
CA GLN A 311 -7.99 -5.98 -9.78
C GLN A 311 -7.94 -4.67 -10.58
N LEU A 312 -7.27 -4.70 -11.73
CA LEU A 312 -7.12 -3.52 -12.58
C LEU A 312 -8.45 -3.10 -13.23
N ILE A 313 -9.28 -4.06 -13.65
CA ILE A 313 -10.64 -3.78 -14.14
C ILE A 313 -11.45 -3.11 -13.04
N TYR A 314 -11.43 -3.65 -11.83
CA TYR A 314 -12.18 -3.09 -10.70
C TYR A 314 -11.71 -1.68 -10.35
N TRP A 315 -10.41 -1.40 -10.35
CA TRP A 315 -9.89 -0.09 -9.97
C TRP A 315 -10.02 0.97 -11.07
N TYR A 316 -9.84 0.59 -12.33
CA TYR A 316 -9.67 1.58 -13.40
C TYR A 316 -10.72 1.52 -14.52
N GLN A 317 -11.42 0.41 -14.73
CA GLN A 317 -12.42 0.27 -15.81
C GLN A 317 -13.86 0.53 -15.37
N LYS A 318 -14.08 1.38 -14.35
CA LYS A 318 -15.41 1.65 -13.77
C LYS A 318 -16.46 2.07 -14.81
N SER A 319 -16.07 2.82 -15.85
CA SER A 319 -16.98 3.28 -16.91
C SER A 319 -17.33 2.23 -17.96
N ASP A 320 -16.63 1.10 -18.02
CA ASP A 320 -16.77 0.07 -19.06
C ASP A 320 -16.84 -1.37 -18.49
N LEU A 321 -17.25 -1.52 -17.23
CA LEU A 321 -17.32 -2.83 -16.56
C LEU A 321 -18.18 -3.86 -17.32
N ALA A 322 -19.23 -3.39 -18.02
CA ALA A 322 -20.16 -4.25 -18.75
C ALA A 322 -19.47 -5.07 -19.85
N LYS A 323 -18.40 -4.54 -20.46
CA LYS A 323 -17.59 -5.25 -21.45
C LYS A 323 -17.00 -6.55 -20.90
N PHE A 324 -16.63 -6.57 -19.61
CA PHE A 324 -15.93 -7.69 -18.99
C PHE A 324 -16.89 -8.72 -18.37
N GLN A 325 -18.17 -8.39 -18.19
CA GLN A 325 -19.13 -9.19 -17.43
C GLN A 325 -19.17 -10.67 -17.86
N SER A 326 -19.32 -10.93 -19.16
CA SER A 326 -19.41 -12.30 -19.68
C SER A 326 -18.14 -13.12 -19.42
N ALA A 327 -16.96 -12.50 -19.58
CA ALA A 327 -15.68 -13.16 -19.33
C ALA A 327 -15.47 -13.43 -17.83
N ILE A 328 -15.86 -12.49 -16.97
CA ILE A 328 -15.82 -12.63 -15.51
C ILE A 328 -16.71 -13.80 -15.06
N LEU A 329 -17.95 -13.88 -15.55
CA LEU A 329 -18.87 -14.98 -15.23
C LEU A 329 -18.32 -16.33 -15.70
N ALA A 330 -17.73 -16.39 -16.90
CA ALA A 330 -17.09 -17.60 -17.41
C ALA A 330 -15.93 -18.06 -16.53
N LYS A 331 -15.12 -17.12 -16.00
CA LYS A 331 -14.03 -17.45 -15.07
C LYS A 331 -14.55 -17.84 -13.69
N LEU A 332 -15.57 -17.17 -13.17
CA LEU A 332 -16.18 -17.49 -11.88
C LEU A 332 -16.69 -18.93 -11.85
N ALA A 333 -17.32 -19.39 -12.93
CA ALA A 333 -17.88 -20.75 -13.04
C ALA A 333 -16.84 -21.89 -12.96
N GLN A 334 -15.55 -21.57 -13.09
CA GLN A 334 -14.44 -22.53 -13.06
C GLN A 334 -13.39 -22.16 -12.00
N CYS A 335 -13.72 -21.25 -11.09
CA CYS A 335 -12.74 -20.64 -10.21
C CYS A 335 -12.52 -21.42 -8.91
N GLU A 336 -11.25 -21.66 -8.57
CA GLU A 336 -10.82 -22.24 -7.29
C GLU A 336 -9.88 -21.30 -6.52
N HIS A 337 -10.05 -19.97 -6.66
CA HIS A 337 -9.21 -18.97 -6.00
C HIS A 337 -10.02 -17.84 -5.35
N ALA A 338 -9.81 -17.62 -4.05
CA ALA A 338 -10.62 -16.70 -3.24
C ALA A 338 -10.63 -15.26 -3.77
N ASP A 339 -9.46 -14.71 -4.11
CA ASP A 339 -9.34 -13.34 -4.64
C ASP A 339 -10.12 -13.15 -5.94
N THR A 340 -10.07 -14.12 -6.85
CA THR A 340 -10.82 -14.07 -8.11
C THR A 340 -12.32 -14.00 -7.83
N VAL A 341 -12.82 -14.77 -6.85
CA VAL A 341 -14.23 -14.72 -6.41
C VAL A 341 -14.54 -13.35 -5.81
N SER A 342 -13.68 -12.81 -4.95
CA SER A 342 -13.84 -11.50 -4.32
C SER A 342 -13.96 -10.38 -5.35
N PHE A 343 -12.98 -10.26 -6.26
CA PHE A 343 -12.99 -9.19 -7.27
C PHE A 343 -14.08 -9.37 -8.32
N ALA A 344 -14.38 -10.60 -8.75
CA ALA A 344 -15.54 -10.86 -9.60
C ALA A 344 -16.84 -10.39 -8.90
N GLY A 345 -17.00 -10.72 -7.62
CA GLY A 345 -18.11 -10.26 -6.79
C GLY A 345 -18.21 -8.73 -6.71
N TYR A 346 -17.09 -8.03 -6.50
CA TYR A 346 -17.07 -6.57 -6.44
C TYR A 346 -17.47 -5.92 -7.77
N ILE A 347 -16.96 -6.45 -8.90
CA ILE A 347 -17.31 -5.94 -10.24
C ILE A 347 -18.78 -6.21 -10.56
N LEU A 348 -19.27 -7.42 -10.30
CA LEU A 348 -20.67 -7.77 -10.54
C LEU A 348 -21.61 -6.98 -9.64
N LYS A 349 -21.19 -6.64 -8.41
CA LYS A 349 -21.93 -5.77 -7.50
C LYS A 349 -22.06 -4.36 -8.07
N ASP A 350 -20.98 -3.76 -8.56
CA ASP A 350 -21.01 -2.43 -9.18
C ASP A 350 -21.89 -2.41 -10.44
N LEU A 351 -21.96 -3.54 -11.17
CA LEU A 351 -22.85 -3.74 -12.30
C LEU A 351 -24.32 -4.04 -11.92
N GLN A 352 -24.64 -4.20 -10.64
CA GLN A 352 -25.93 -4.72 -10.16
C GLN A 352 -26.32 -6.06 -10.83
N ALA A 353 -25.33 -6.88 -11.15
CA ALA A 353 -25.45 -8.11 -11.93
C ALA A 353 -25.16 -9.38 -11.12
N VAL A 354 -24.97 -9.26 -9.80
CA VAL A 354 -24.79 -10.41 -8.90
C VAL A 354 -26.03 -11.28 -8.92
N LYS A 355 -25.82 -12.59 -9.09
CA LYS A 355 -26.82 -13.62 -8.91
C LYS A 355 -26.31 -14.69 -7.95
N VAL A 356 -27.11 -15.06 -6.97
CA VAL A 356 -26.75 -16.15 -6.03
C VAL A 356 -26.35 -17.43 -6.77
N GLU A 357 -27.04 -17.73 -7.88
CA GLU A 357 -26.82 -18.94 -8.69
C GLU A 357 -25.41 -19.02 -9.26
N ASP A 358 -24.78 -17.88 -9.58
CA ASP A 358 -23.43 -17.83 -10.15
C ASP A 358 -22.35 -18.23 -9.13
N PHE A 359 -22.63 -18.11 -7.83
CA PHE A 359 -21.69 -18.39 -6.74
C PHE A 359 -22.02 -19.66 -5.93
N GLN A 360 -23.24 -20.18 -6.03
CA GLN A 360 -23.76 -21.22 -5.14
C GLN A 360 -22.89 -22.49 -5.11
N HIS A 361 -22.26 -22.85 -6.23
CA HIS A 361 -21.36 -24.00 -6.31
C HIS A 361 -20.10 -23.87 -5.43
N LEU A 362 -19.76 -22.65 -4.99
CA LEU A 362 -18.59 -22.35 -4.16
C LEU A 362 -18.89 -22.28 -2.66
N PHE A 363 -20.16 -22.30 -2.25
CA PHE A 363 -20.51 -22.13 -0.83
C PHE A 363 -19.99 -23.26 0.06
N ASN A 364 -19.81 -24.47 -0.49
CA ASN A 364 -19.27 -25.64 0.20
C ASN A 364 -17.79 -25.92 -0.15
N HIS A 365 -17.06 -24.92 -0.62
CA HIS A 365 -15.67 -25.14 -1.05
C HIS A 365 -14.76 -25.58 0.12
N ALA A 366 -13.81 -26.47 -0.19
CA ALA A 366 -12.88 -27.03 0.80
C ALA A 366 -11.94 -25.96 1.40
N ASP A 367 -11.70 -24.86 0.68
CA ASP A 367 -11.09 -23.63 1.19
C ASP A 367 -12.15 -22.70 1.78
N GLY A 368 -12.00 -22.33 3.05
CA GLY A 368 -12.95 -21.47 3.76
C GLY A 368 -13.01 -20.05 3.18
N GLN A 369 -11.90 -19.52 2.67
CA GLN A 369 -11.86 -18.16 2.12
C GLN A 369 -12.66 -18.06 0.83
N ILE A 370 -12.63 -19.09 -0.02
CA ILE A 370 -13.46 -19.15 -1.23
C ILE A 370 -14.94 -19.15 -0.88
N ALA A 371 -15.35 -19.97 0.10
CA ALA A 371 -16.73 -20.03 0.55
C ALA A 371 -17.18 -18.69 1.15
N VAL A 372 -16.34 -18.05 1.97
CA VAL A 372 -16.59 -16.71 2.54
C VAL A 372 -16.76 -15.67 1.43
N SER A 373 -15.82 -15.58 0.48
CA SER A 373 -15.90 -14.64 -0.64
C SER A 373 -17.15 -14.85 -1.49
N ALA A 374 -17.51 -16.11 -1.77
CA ALA A 374 -18.69 -16.46 -2.54
C ALA A 374 -19.99 -16.06 -1.82
N LEU A 375 -20.13 -16.43 -0.54
CA LEU A 375 -21.29 -16.07 0.28
C LEU A 375 -21.43 -14.55 0.41
N TYR A 376 -20.32 -13.83 0.65
CA TYR A 376 -20.34 -12.38 0.72
C TYR A 376 -20.75 -11.76 -0.63
N ALA A 377 -20.16 -12.20 -1.74
CA ALA A 377 -20.46 -11.67 -3.06
C ALA A 377 -21.94 -11.88 -3.41
N ALA A 378 -22.45 -13.11 -3.30
CA ALA A 378 -23.82 -13.46 -3.60
C ALA A 378 -24.86 -12.77 -2.70
N SER A 379 -24.48 -12.32 -1.50
CA SER A 379 -25.39 -11.54 -0.62
C SER A 379 -25.75 -10.16 -1.18
N HIS A 380 -25.09 -9.72 -2.25
CA HIS A 380 -25.36 -8.49 -2.97
C HIS A 380 -26.25 -8.68 -4.21
N ASP A 381 -26.87 -9.85 -4.38
CA ASP A 381 -27.93 -10.06 -5.38
C ASP A 381 -29.07 -9.05 -5.14
N VAL A 382 -29.53 -8.38 -6.20
CA VAL A 382 -30.62 -7.39 -6.10
C VAL A 382 -31.94 -8.00 -5.62
N ASN A 383 -32.10 -9.32 -5.80
CA ASN A 383 -33.24 -10.10 -5.32
C ASN A 383 -32.88 -10.97 -4.10
N PHE A 384 -31.84 -10.61 -3.34
CA PHE A 384 -31.34 -11.42 -2.23
C PHE A 384 -32.44 -11.78 -1.22
N SER A 385 -33.40 -10.90 -0.94
CA SER A 385 -34.52 -11.18 -0.02
C SER A 385 -35.32 -12.42 -0.38
N GLN A 386 -35.45 -12.75 -1.66
CA GLN A 386 -36.15 -13.94 -2.15
C GLN A 386 -35.28 -15.21 -2.11
N LYS A 387 -33.97 -15.04 -1.88
CA LYS A 387 -32.95 -16.09 -1.98
C LYS A 387 -32.20 -16.33 -0.68
N VAL A 388 -32.54 -15.64 0.40
CA VAL A 388 -31.88 -15.73 1.72
C VAL A 388 -31.88 -17.16 2.25
N THR A 389 -32.91 -17.95 1.94
CA THR A 389 -33.02 -19.35 2.37
C THR A 389 -31.84 -20.21 1.89
N ASN A 390 -31.18 -19.84 0.78
CA ASN A 390 -29.97 -20.51 0.30
C ASN A 390 -28.78 -20.40 1.27
N TYR A 391 -28.86 -19.55 2.30
CA TYR A 391 -27.78 -19.31 3.27
C TYR A 391 -27.96 -20.07 4.58
N PHE A 392 -29.15 -20.62 4.83
CA PHE A 392 -29.51 -21.16 6.15
C PHE A 392 -28.61 -22.32 6.60
N GLU A 393 -28.36 -23.30 5.72
CA GLU A 393 -27.49 -24.44 6.04
C GLU A 393 -26.04 -23.99 6.34
N TYR A 394 -25.61 -22.87 5.77
CA TYR A 394 -24.25 -22.35 5.98
C TYR A 394 -24.10 -21.63 7.32
N MET A 395 -25.18 -21.17 7.95
CA MET A 395 -25.14 -20.60 9.31
C MET A 395 -24.63 -21.59 10.36
N ILE A 396 -24.65 -22.89 10.04
CA ILE A 396 -24.18 -23.99 10.88
C ILE A 396 -23.01 -24.75 10.26
N ALA A 397 -22.27 -24.14 9.32
CA ALA A 397 -21.06 -24.72 8.74
C ALA A 397 -20.04 -25.12 9.83
N ASP A 398 -19.10 -26.02 9.56
CA ASP A 398 -18.04 -26.38 10.54
C ASP A 398 -16.99 -25.28 10.70
N LYS A 399 -16.77 -24.51 9.64
CA LYS A 399 -15.87 -23.36 9.63
C LYS A 399 -16.59 -22.13 10.14
N SER A 400 -16.11 -21.58 11.25
CA SER A 400 -16.70 -20.42 11.92
C SER A 400 -16.81 -19.19 11.03
N GLU A 401 -15.83 -18.95 10.16
CA GLU A 401 -15.80 -17.81 9.23
C GLU A 401 -16.88 -17.90 8.14
N VAL A 402 -17.15 -19.11 7.66
CA VAL A 402 -18.24 -19.39 6.70
C VAL A 402 -19.59 -19.17 7.39
N ALA A 403 -19.77 -19.73 8.59
CA ALA A 403 -20.99 -19.54 9.38
C ALA A 403 -21.26 -18.08 9.72
N LEU A 404 -20.24 -17.36 10.17
CA LEU A 404 -20.33 -15.94 10.48
C LEU A 404 -20.78 -15.14 9.25
N THR A 405 -20.17 -15.40 8.09
CA THR A 405 -20.52 -14.71 6.83
C THR A 405 -21.96 -14.97 6.44
N ALA A 406 -22.43 -16.22 6.54
CA ALA A 406 -23.81 -16.58 6.27
C ALA A 406 -24.80 -15.90 7.23
N ILE A 407 -24.50 -15.92 8.53
CA ILE A 407 -25.32 -15.24 9.56
C ILE A 407 -25.39 -13.73 9.29
N GLN A 408 -24.28 -13.10 8.95
CA GLN A 408 -24.25 -11.68 8.61
C GLN A 408 -25.06 -11.36 7.35
N ALA A 409 -24.98 -12.20 6.32
CA ALA A 409 -25.78 -12.03 5.11
C ALA A 409 -27.28 -12.12 5.42
N VAL A 410 -27.72 -13.15 6.15
CA VAL A 410 -29.11 -13.30 6.59
C VAL A 410 -29.55 -12.10 7.44
N ALA A 411 -28.71 -11.62 8.35
CA ALA A 411 -29.04 -10.51 9.23
C ALA A 411 -29.16 -9.14 8.52
N ARG A 412 -28.48 -8.98 7.38
CA ARG A 412 -28.60 -7.79 6.52
C ARG A 412 -29.92 -7.74 5.75
N SER A 413 -30.63 -8.86 5.59
CA SER A 413 -31.96 -8.84 4.99
C SER A 413 -32.87 -7.86 5.74
N PRO A 414 -33.54 -6.93 5.06
CA PRO A 414 -34.43 -5.96 5.71
C PRO A 414 -35.67 -6.65 6.31
N GLU A 415 -36.12 -7.72 5.67
CA GLU A 415 -37.32 -8.45 6.04
C GLU A 415 -36.97 -9.70 6.85
N PHE A 416 -37.88 -10.05 7.76
CA PHE A 416 -37.85 -11.35 8.42
C PHE A 416 -38.05 -12.47 7.37
N VAL A 417 -37.31 -13.56 7.51
CA VAL A 417 -37.37 -14.69 6.56
C VAL A 417 -37.87 -15.92 7.30
N ASP A 418 -39.05 -16.41 6.91
CA ASP A 418 -39.67 -17.59 7.50
C ASP A 418 -38.74 -18.82 7.40
N GLY A 419 -38.64 -19.60 8.48
CA GLY A 419 -37.89 -20.85 8.52
C GLY A 419 -36.42 -20.72 8.89
N VAL A 420 -35.96 -19.51 9.27
CA VAL A 420 -34.60 -19.26 9.76
C VAL A 420 -34.41 -19.74 11.21
N GLU A 421 -35.50 -19.84 11.99
CA GLU A 421 -35.46 -20.11 13.43
C GLU A 421 -34.74 -21.41 13.80
N PRO A 422 -34.97 -22.56 13.12
CA PRO A 422 -34.25 -23.79 13.43
C PRO A 422 -32.72 -23.65 13.24
N TYR A 423 -32.30 -22.84 12.27
CA TYR A 423 -30.88 -22.60 11.99
C TYR A 423 -30.26 -21.62 12.99
N ILE A 424 -31.02 -20.65 13.50
CA ILE A 424 -30.58 -19.80 14.61
C ILE A 424 -30.36 -20.65 15.87
N VAL A 425 -31.30 -21.53 16.21
CA VAL A 425 -31.18 -22.43 17.36
C VAL A 425 -29.97 -23.35 17.20
N ALA A 426 -29.83 -24.00 16.05
CA ALA A 426 -28.69 -24.89 15.78
C ALA A 426 -27.34 -24.16 15.78
N ALA A 427 -27.26 -22.94 15.22
CA ALA A 427 -26.06 -22.12 15.27
C ALA A 427 -25.74 -21.68 16.71
N TRP A 428 -26.78 -21.36 17.49
CA TRP A 428 -26.64 -21.01 18.90
C TRP A 428 -26.05 -22.16 19.72
N GLU A 429 -26.51 -23.39 19.49
CA GLU A 429 -25.97 -24.59 20.16
C GLU A 429 -24.54 -24.92 19.72
N LYS A 430 -24.25 -24.76 18.41
CA LYS A 430 -22.94 -25.08 17.84
C LYS A 430 -21.84 -24.10 18.26
N TYR A 431 -22.17 -22.81 18.41
CA TYR A 431 -21.22 -21.73 18.65
C TYR A 431 -21.37 -21.14 20.06
N PRO A 432 -20.66 -21.68 21.06
CA PRO A 432 -20.79 -21.23 22.45
C PRO A 432 -20.13 -19.85 22.66
N LEU A 433 -20.65 -19.09 23.63
CA LEU A 433 -20.29 -17.68 23.84
C LEU A 433 -18.81 -17.47 24.20
N ASP A 434 -18.21 -18.39 24.94
CA ASP A 434 -16.81 -18.33 25.38
C ASP A 434 -15.80 -18.51 24.24
N LYS A 435 -16.22 -19.11 23.12
CA LYS A 435 -15.37 -19.38 21.95
C LYS A 435 -15.77 -18.63 20.69
N SER A 436 -16.97 -18.08 20.65
CA SER A 436 -17.58 -17.52 19.43
C SER A 436 -18.48 -16.33 19.75
N ASP A 437 -18.00 -15.44 20.62
CA ASP A 437 -18.68 -14.23 21.07
C ASP A 437 -19.20 -13.37 19.90
N TYR A 438 -18.40 -13.24 18.84
CA TYR A 438 -18.77 -12.45 17.66
C TYR A 438 -19.96 -13.05 16.90
N ILE A 439 -20.00 -14.38 16.72
CA ILE A 439 -21.14 -15.08 16.10
C ILE A 439 -22.39 -14.89 16.97
N ARG A 440 -22.26 -15.09 18.29
CA ARG A 440 -23.36 -14.93 19.25
C ARG A 440 -23.94 -13.52 19.24
N ASN A 441 -23.10 -12.51 19.14
CA ASN A 441 -23.52 -11.11 19.05
C ASN A 441 -24.34 -10.83 17.78
N ASN A 442 -23.95 -11.41 16.63
CA ASN A 442 -24.71 -11.28 15.38
C ASN A 442 -26.08 -11.96 15.46
N LEU A 443 -26.15 -13.18 16.02
CA LEU A 443 -27.41 -13.89 16.25
C LEU A 443 -28.34 -13.11 17.20
N ARG A 444 -27.81 -12.62 18.33
CA ARG A 444 -28.57 -11.77 19.27
C ARG A 444 -29.13 -10.52 18.60
N HIS A 445 -28.33 -9.87 17.76
CA HIS A 445 -28.77 -8.68 17.03
C HIS A 445 -29.97 -9.01 16.13
N TYR A 446 -29.91 -10.11 15.38
CA TYR A 446 -31.00 -10.54 14.51
C TYR A 446 -32.27 -10.91 15.28
N ILE A 447 -32.15 -11.72 16.34
CA ILE A 447 -33.25 -12.10 17.23
C ILE A 447 -33.94 -10.85 17.79
N LYS A 448 -33.15 -9.88 18.26
CA LYS A 448 -33.66 -8.62 18.81
C LYS A 448 -34.34 -7.77 17.74
N LYS A 449 -33.75 -7.66 16.54
CA LYS A 449 -34.27 -6.89 15.41
C LYS A 449 -35.67 -7.36 14.98
N HIS A 450 -35.91 -8.67 15.03
CA HIS A 450 -37.18 -9.29 14.58
C HIS A 450 -38.08 -9.80 15.72
N HIS A 451 -37.76 -9.47 16.98
CA HIS A 451 -38.54 -9.85 18.17
C HIS A 451 -38.84 -11.36 18.28
N LEU A 452 -37.87 -12.20 17.90
CA LEU A 452 -38.05 -13.66 17.92
C LEU A 452 -38.06 -14.18 19.36
N GLN A 453 -39.01 -15.05 19.66
CA GLN A 453 -39.09 -15.77 20.94
C GLN A 453 -38.55 -17.19 20.74
N LEU A 454 -37.25 -17.35 20.95
CA LEU A 454 -36.55 -18.63 20.84
C LEU A 454 -36.12 -19.10 22.23
N ASP A 455 -36.32 -20.39 22.53
CA ASP A 455 -35.80 -21.02 23.75
C ASP A 455 -34.32 -21.37 23.54
N LEU A 456 -33.44 -20.54 24.09
CA LEU A 456 -32.00 -20.59 23.83
C LEU A 456 -31.26 -20.71 25.17
N ALA A 457 -30.46 -21.76 25.33
CA ALA A 457 -29.61 -21.95 26.51
C ALA A 457 -28.53 -20.84 26.58
N GLU A 458 -28.22 -20.34 27.79
CA GLU A 458 -27.30 -19.19 27.99
C GLU A 458 -25.90 -19.37 27.36
#